data_AF-A0A2D9T6S7-F1
#
_entry.id   AF-A0A2D9T6S7-F1
#
_cell.length_a   1.000
_cell.length_b   1.000
_cell.length_c   1.000
_cell.angle_alpha   90.00
_cell.angle_beta   90.00
_cell.angle_gamma   90.00
#
_symmetry.space_group_name_H-M   'P 1'
#
loop_
_entity.id
_entity.type
_entity.pdbx_description
1 polymer ?
#
loop_
_entity_poly.entity_id
_entity_poly.type
_entity_poly.pdbx_seq_one_letter_code
_entity_poly.pdbx_strand_id
1 'polypeptide(L)'
;MDELRWVLDQVPDHSRDVAASLRKVVDRWSLGPAALWGTALACAVARRSRPLAETCDIEARRAGVAEATLDDARAAAALMTMTAVHYRFAHLVGDGAYAEQPALLSMKRSARPAGEPLDYELFALAVSALEGCSACVRLHEKKLRAGGRTPAEIREAVRLAAAVAGVATALEAARPAS
;
A
#
# COMPACT_ATOMS: atom_id res chain seq x y z
N MET A 1 -9.80 -8.62 -13.97
CA MET A 1 -8.45 -8.24 -14.43
C MET A 1 -8.50 -7.35 -15.67
N ASP A 2 -9.66 -7.15 -16.31
CA ASP A 2 -9.76 -6.35 -17.51
C ASP A 2 -9.48 -4.85 -17.28
N GLU A 3 -9.85 -4.29 -16.11
CA GLU A 3 -9.52 -2.87 -15.81
C GLU A 3 -8.03 -2.70 -15.58
N LEU A 4 -7.41 -3.65 -14.89
CA LEU A 4 -5.97 -3.61 -14.66
C LEU A 4 -5.22 -3.64 -16.00
N ARG A 5 -5.63 -4.53 -16.92
CA ARG A 5 -5.05 -4.56 -18.27
C ARG A 5 -5.22 -3.21 -18.96
N TRP A 6 -6.42 -2.65 -18.95
CA TRP A 6 -6.71 -1.38 -19.61
C TRP A 6 -5.84 -0.22 -19.09
N VAL A 7 -5.67 -0.08 -17.77
CA VAL A 7 -4.79 0.95 -17.20
C VAL A 7 -3.32 0.68 -17.53
N LEU A 8 -2.88 -0.57 -17.53
CA LEU A 8 -1.51 -0.93 -17.87
C LEU A 8 -1.18 -0.64 -19.34
N ASP A 9 -2.15 -0.73 -20.25
CA ASP A 9 -1.99 -0.38 -21.66
C ASP A 9 -1.80 1.14 -21.89
N GLN A 10 -2.12 1.97 -20.90
CA GLN A 10 -1.85 3.42 -20.93
C GLN A 10 -0.42 3.78 -20.52
N VAL A 11 0.37 2.82 -20.03
CA VAL A 11 1.77 3.05 -19.64
C VAL A 11 2.62 3.27 -20.91
N PRO A 12 3.37 4.38 -21.01
CA PRO A 12 4.20 4.66 -22.18
C PRO A 12 5.25 3.58 -22.48
N ASP A 13 5.64 3.46 -23.74
CA ASP A 13 6.59 2.44 -24.21
C ASP A 13 7.91 2.43 -23.45
N HIS A 14 8.44 3.61 -23.11
CA HIS A 14 9.69 3.77 -22.35
C HIS A 14 9.59 3.31 -20.88
N SER A 15 8.39 3.02 -20.39
CA SER A 15 8.10 2.59 -19.01
C SER A 15 7.42 1.21 -18.93
N ARG A 16 7.41 0.42 -20.01
CA ARG A 16 6.71 -0.88 -20.04
C ARG A 16 7.15 -1.87 -18.98
N ASP A 17 8.36 -1.75 -18.45
CA ASP A 17 8.88 -2.63 -17.40
C ASP A 17 8.05 -2.56 -16.10
N VAL A 18 7.53 -1.37 -15.73
CA VAL A 18 6.70 -1.24 -14.53
C VAL A 18 5.33 -1.89 -14.73
N ALA A 19 4.76 -1.81 -15.94
CA ALA A 19 3.50 -2.47 -16.29
C ALA A 19 3.64 -4.00 -16.28
N ALA A 20 4.71 -4.51 -16.90
CA ALA A 20 5.03 -5.94 -16.90
C ALA A 20 5.26 -6.47 -15.49
N SER A 21 5.92 -5.68 -14.63
CA SER A 21 6.17 -6.02 -13.24
C SER A 21 4.87 -6.10 -12.43
N LEU A 22 3.98 -5.10 -12.54
CA LEU A 22 2.70 -5.11 -11.83
C LEU A 22 1.85 -6.32 -12.22
N ARG A 23 1.72 -6.59 -13.53
CA ARG A 23 1.01 -7.80 -14.02
C ARG A 23 1.59 -9.07 -13.42
N LYS A 24 2.92 -9.25 -13.48
CA LYS A 24 3.60 -10.44 -12.95
C LYS A 24 3.39 -10.62 -11.44
N VAL A 25 3.37 -9.54 -10.66
CA VAL A 25 3.15 -9.60 -9.21
C VAL A 25 1.70 -10.00 -8.91
N VAL A 26 0.73 -9.39 -9.60
CA VAL A 26 -0.69 -9.70 -9.46
C VAL A 26 -0.99 -11.16 -9.84
N ASP A 27 -0.45 -11.64 -10.97
CA ASP A 27 -0.65 -13.01 -11.45
C ASP A 27 -0.07 -14.08 -10.52
N ARG A 28 0.96 -13.74 -9.75
CA ARG A 28 1.65 -14.66 -8.83
C ARG A 28 1.22 -14.49 -7.37
N TRP A 29 0.17 -13.70 -7.13
CA TRP A 29 -0.24 -13.37 -5.79
C TRP A 29 -0.75 -14.60 -5.01
N SER A 30 -0.35 -14.75 -3.75
CA SER A 30 -0.60 -15.96 -2.94
C SER A 30 -1.58 -15.76 -1.78
N LEU A 31 -1.84 -14.52 -1.35
CA LEU A 31 -2.59 -14.21 -0.13
C LEU A 31 -4.11 -14.02 -0.33
N GLY A 32 -4.62 -14.31 -1.53
CA GLY A 32 -6.02 -14.13 -1.87
C GLY A 32 -6.41 -12.68 -2.25
N PRO A 33 -7.66 -12.47 -2.72
CA PRO A 33 -8.08 -11.23 -3.36
C PRO A 33 -8.20 -10.04 -2.42
N ALA A 34 -8.61 -10.25 -1.15
CA ALA A 34 -8.73 -9.18 -0.17
C ALA A 34 -7.36 -8.54 0.13
N ALA A 35 -6.37 -9.37 0.44
CA ALA A 35 -4.99 -8.94 0.65
C ALA A 35 -4.39 -8.27 -0.60
N LEU A 36 -4.61 -8.84 -1.79
CA LEU A 36 -4.12 -8.30 -3.07
C LEU A 36 -4.65 -6.90 -3.33
N TRP A 37 -5.97 -6.80 -3.47
CA TRP A 37 -6.59 -5.57 -3.95
C TRP A 37 -6.65 -4.50 -2.87
N GLY A 38 -6.76 -4.88 -1.59
CA GLY A 38 -6.60 -3.95 -0.48
C GLY A 38 -5.18 -3.36 -0.43
N THR A 39 -4.14 -4.17 -0.61
CA THR A 39 -2.75 -3.67 -0.64
C THR A 39 -2.52 -2.75 -1.85
N ALA A 40 -2.98 -3.17 -3.03
CA ALA A 40 -2.85 -2.38 -4.25
C ALA A 40 -3.60 -1.05 -4.15
N LEU A 41 -4.84 -1.06 -3.64
CA LEU A 41 -5.65 0.14 -3.41
C LEU A 41 -4.98 1.08 -2.42
N ALA A 42 -4.51 0.58 -1.27
CA ALA A 42 -3.81 1.38 -0.27
C ALA A 42 -2.58 2.08 -0.88
N CYS A 43 -1.78 1.34 -1.66
CA CYS A 43 -0.62 1.88 -2.35
C CYS A 43 -1.01 2.92 -3.40
N ALA A 44 -2.02 2.65 -4.23
CA ALA A 44 -2.47 3.57 -5.28
C ALA A 44 -2.99 4.90 -4.69
N VAL A 45 -3.73 4.82 -3.58
CA VAL A 45 -4.23 6.00 -2.83
C VAL A 45 -3.06 6.77 -2.21
N ALA A 46 -2.11 6.10 -1.56
CA ALA A 46 -0.92 6.75 -0.98
C ALA A 46 -0.08 7.46 -2.06
N ARG A 47 0.00 6.87 -3.26
CA ARG A 47 0.66 7.47 -4.43
C ARG A 47 -0.18 8.52 -5.16
N ARG A 48 -1.42 8.77 -4.71
CA ARG A 48 -2.37 9.72 -5.30
C ARG A 48 -2.66 9.43 -6.78
N SER A 49 -2.55 8.18 -7.21
CA SER A 49 -2.84 7.77 -8.58
C SER A 49 -4.32 7.43 -8.69
N ARG A 50 -5.11 8.41 -9.13
CA ARG A 50 -6.55 8.22 -9.33
C ARG A 50 -6.89 7.05 -10.27
N PRO A 51 -6.26 6.91 -11.46
CA PRO A 51 -6.55 5.80 -12.35
C PRO A 51 -6.31 4.42 -11.69
N LEU A 52 -5.20 4.24 -11.00
CA LEU A 52 -4.91 2.98 -10.30
C LEU A 52 -5.84 2.72 -9.13
N ALA A 53 -6.19 3.76 -8.35
CA ALA A 53 -7.10 3.61 -7.22
C ALA A 53 -8.50 3.19 -7.69
N GLU A 54 -9.02 3.80 -8.76
CA GLU A 54 -10.31 3.44 -9.36
C GLU A 54 -10.27 2.00 -9.93
N THR A 55 -9.21 1.65 -10.66
CA THR A 55 -9.02 0.28 -11.17
C THR A 55 -8.94 -0.76 -10.07
N CYS A 56 -8.18 -0.49 -9.00
CA CYS A 56 -8.06 -1.42 -7.88
C CYS A 56 -9.39 -1.58 -7.14
N ASP A 57 -10.18 -0.51 -6.97
CA ASP A 57 -11.52 -0.59 -6.37
C ASP A 57 -12.46 -1.48 -7.20
N ILE A 58 -12.51 -1.26 -8.53
CA ILE A 58 -13.36 -2.04 -9.43
C ILE A 58 -12.95 -3.52 -9.41
N GLU A 59 -11.66 -3.81 -9.50
CA GLU A 59 -11.15 -5.19 -9.48
C GLU A 59 -11.40 -5.87 -8.13
N ALA A 60 -11.26 -5.14 -7.01
CA ALA A 60 -11.57 -5.67 -5.68
C ALA A 60 -13.05 -6.06 -5.57
N ARG A 61 -13.96 -5.17 -6.01
CA ARG A 61 -15.40 -5.41 -5.99
C ARG A 61 -15.81 -6.57 -6.87
N ARG A 62 -15.21 -6.70 -8.07
CA ARG A 62 -15.40 -7.86 -8.96
C ARG A 62 -14.91 -9.16 -8.31
N ALA A 63 -13.85 -9.10 -7.51
CA ALA A 63 -13.33 -10.24 -6.76
C ALA A 63 -14.10 -10.53 -5.45
N GLY A 64 -15.19 -9.82 -5.18
CA GLY A 64 -16.01 -10.02 -3.98
C GLY A 64 -15.37 -9.52 -2.67
N VAL A 65 -14.40 -8.61 -2.76
CA VAL A 65 -13.78 -8.01 -1.57
C VAL A 65 -14.80 -7.11 -0.86
N ALA A 66 -14.93 -7.31 0.46
CA ALA A 66 -15.88 -6.57 1.28
C ALA A 66 -15.51 -5.09 1.40
N GLU A 67 -16.52 -4.21 1.48
CA GLU A 67 -16.30 -2.76 1.60
C GLU A 67 -15.49 -2.39 2.85
N ALA A 68 -15.65 -3.14 3.95
CA ALA A 68 -14.85 -2.96 5.16
C ALA A 68 -13.33 -3.06 4.91
N THR A 69 -12.91 -3.97 4.04
CA THR A 69 -11.51 -4.13 3.62
C THR A 69 -11.05 -2.96 2.75
N LEU A 70 -11.91 -2.44 1.86
CA LEU A 70 -11.59 -1.29 1.02
C LEU A 70 -11.46 0.00 1.83
N ASP A 71 -12.35 0.19 2.82
CA ASP A 71 -12.25 1.28 3.77
C ASP A 71 -10.99 1.18 4.63
N ASP A 72 -10.62 -0.02 5.05
CA ASP A 72 -9.36 -0.29 5.76
C ASP A 72 -8.13 0.03 4.91
N ALA A 73 -8.14 -0.31 3.61
CA ALA A 73 -7.06 0.04 2.69
C ALA A 73 -6.89 1.57 2.54
N ARG A 74 -8.01 2.31 2.39
CA ARG A 74 -7.99 3.78 2.35
C ARG A 74 -7.52 4.38 3.66
N ALA A 75 -7.97 3.83 4.79
CA ALA A 75 -7.54 4.26 6.10
C ALA A 75 -6.04 4.00 6.33
N ALA A 76 -5.53 2.83 5.91
CA ALA A 76 -4.11 2.52 5.98
C ALA A 76 -3.28 3.50 5.15
N ALA A 77 -3.71 3.84 3.93
CA ALA A 77 -3.04 4.86 3.12
C ALA A 77 -2.93 6.22 3.83
N ALA A 78 -4.04 6.72 4.37
CA ALA A 78 -4.09 8.00 5.06
C ALA A 78 -3.27 7.99 6.36
N LEU A 79 -3.46 6.96 7.19
CA LEU A 79 -2.80 6.85 8.49
C LEU A 79 -1.31 6.62 8.34
N MET A 80 -0.86 5.75 7.44
CA MET A 80 0.56 5.49 7.26
C MET A 80 1.30 6.68 6.66
N THR A 81 0.65 7.46 5.79
CA THR A 81 1.23 8.73 5.33
C THR A 81 1.44 9.69 6.50
N MET A 82 0.43 9.83 7.38
CA MET A 82 0.50 10.69 8.57
C MET A 82 1.55 10.22 9.58
N THR A 83 1.52 8.94 9.96
CA THR A 83 2.39 8.39 11.00
C THR A 83 3.82 8.22 10.51
N ALA A 84 4.03 7.92 9.22
CA ALA A 84 5.36 7.85 8.64
C ALA A 84 6.10 9.18 8.77
N VAL A 85 5.45 10.32 8.50
CA VAL A 85 6.07 11.65 8.68
C VAL A 85 6.51 11.84 10.13
N HIS A 86 5.62 11.59 11.08
CA HIS A 86 5.87 11.80 12.50
C HIS A 86 6.98 10.88 13.06
N TYR A 87 6.85 9.57 12.86
CA TYR A 87 7.81 8.61 13.44
C TYR A 87 9.14 8.57 12.69
N ARG A 88 9.16 8.86 11.37
CA ARG A 88 10.41 8.98 10.61
C ARG A 88 11.23 10.18 11.08
N PHE A 89 10.60 11.31 11.37
CA PHE A 89 11.29 12.48 11.92
C PHE A 89 12.03 12.13 13.21
N ALA A 90 11.34 11.57 14.21
CA ALA A 90 11.96 11.22 15.50
C ALA A 90 13.15 10.26 15.32
N HIS A 91 13.03 9.28 14.42
CA HIS A 91 14.11 8.33 14.13
C HIS A 91 15.30 8.97 13.40
N LEU A 92 15.06 9.91 12.48
CA LEU A 92 16.12 10.60 11.74
C LEU A 92 16.89 11.58 12.62
N VAL A 93 16.23 12.24 13.57
CA VAL A 93 16.90 13.13 14.52
C VAL A 93 17.73 12.32 15.53
N GLY A 94 17.21 11.19 16.00
CA GLY A 94 17.92 10.31 16.94
C GLY A 94 18.02 10.85 18.37
N ASP A 95 17.33 11.95 18.67
CA ASP A 95 17.22 12.52 20.01
C ASP A 95 15.96 11.98 20.71
N GLY A 96 16.16 11.36 21.89
CA GLY A 96 15.11 10.75 22.69
C GLY A 96 14.03 11.73 23.13
N ALA A 97 14.34 13.03 23.24
CA ALA A 97 13.38 14.05 23.65
C ALA A 97 12.15 14.12 22.73
N TYR A 98 12.32 13.86 21.42
CA TYR A 98 11.19 13.83 20.48
C TYR A 98 10.39 12.53 20.56
N ALA A 99 11.02 11.42 20.93
CA ALA A 99 10.34 10.13 21.08
C ALA A 99 9.50 10.03 22.36
N GLU A 100 9.88 10.81 23.39
CA GLU A 100 9.16 10.90 24.67
C GLU A 100 7.92 11.80 24.61
N GLN A 101 7.84 12.68 23.61
CA GLN A 101 6.68 13.55 23.43
C GLN A 101 5.45 12.77 22.96
N PRO A 102 4.24 13.10 23.46
CA PRO A 102 3.02 12.48 22.99
C PRO A 102 2.79 12.81 21.51
N ALA A 103 2.42 11.80 20.72
CA ALA A 103 2.19 11.99 19.29
C ALA A 103 1.06 12.99 18.98
N LEU A 104 0.02 13.05 19.83
CA LEU A 104 -1.20 13.85 19.61
C LEU A 104 -1.92 13.53 18.27
N LEU A 105 -1.73 12.32 17.75
CA LEU A 105 -2.34 11.81 16.52
C LEU A 105 -3.33 10.68 16.81
N SER A 106 -4.50 10.72 16.19
CA SER A 106 -5.50 9.66 16.30
C SER A 106 -5.18 8.49 15.36
N MET A 107 -5.06 7.29 15.92
CA MET A 107 -4.82 6.05 15.16
C MET A 107 -5.88 4.97 15.44
N LYS A 108 -7.10 5.38 15.81
CA LYS A 108 -8.18 4.45 16.26
C LYS A 108 -8.46 3.33 15.27
N ARG A 109 -8.47 3.63 13.97
CA ARG A 109 -8.70 2.65 12.91
C ARG A 109 -7.58 1.62 12.80
N SER A 110 -6.32 2.01 13.04
CA SER A 110 -5.21 1.05 13.07
C SER A 110 -5.25 0.10 14.28
N ALA A 111 -5.88 0.50 15.38
CA ALA A 111 -6.04 -0.35 16.55
C ALA A 111 -7.25 -1.30 16.41
N ARG A 112 -8.26 -0.89 15.63
CA ARG A 112 -9.49 -1.63 15.38
C ARG A 112 -9.87 -1.51 13.89
N PRO A 113 -9.21 -2.30 13.02
CA PRO A 113 -9.61 -2.45 11.62
C PRO A 113 -11.06 -2.93 11.54
N ALA A 114 -11.75 -2.58 10.46
CA ALA A 114 -13.13 -3.03 10.24
C ALA A 114 -13.20 -4.42 9.59
N GLY A 115 -12.21 -4.73 8.76
CA GLY A 115 -12.01 -6.02 8.12
C GLY A 115 -11.03 -6.91 8.88
N GLU A 116 -10.31 -7.75 8.13
CA GLU A 116 -9.36 -8.70 8.70
C GLU A 116 -8.07 -7.99 9.18
N PRO A 117 -7.65 -8.17 10.45
CA PRO A 117 -6.49 -7.47 10.99
C PRO A 117 -5.17 -7.73 10.27
N LEU A 118 -4.86 -8.95 9.82
CA LEU A 118 -3.59 -9.23 9.13
C LEU A 118 -3.54 -8.60 7.73
N ASP A 119 -4.66 -8.52 7.03
CA ASP A 119 -4.79 -7.79 5.78
C ASP A 119 -4.54 -6.29 6.00
N TYR A 120 -5.13 -5.69 7.05
CA TYR A 120 -4.84 -4.30 7.40
C TYR A 120 -3.34 -4.06 7.67
N GLU A 121 -2.70 -4.95 8.42
CA GLU A 121 -1.26 -4.86 8.71
C GLU A 121 -0.41 -5.01 7.43
N LEU A 122 -0.87 -5.78 6.43
CA LEU A 122 -0.24 -5.90 5.12
C LEU A 122 -0.33 -4.58 4.33
N PHE A 123 -1.50 -3.93 4.34
CA PHE A 123 -1.71 -2.63 3.70
C PHE A 123 -0.81 -1.57 4.34
N ALA A 124 -0.79 -1.55 5.68
CA ALA A 124 -0.02 -0.61 6.46
C ALA A 124 1.49 -0.80 6.26
N LEU A 125 1.98 -2.04 6.19
CA LEU A 125 3.36 -2.35 5.83
C LEU A 125 3.71 -1.81 4.44
N ALA A 126 2.87 -2.09 3.45
CA ALA A 126 3.11 -1.72 2.06
C ALA A 126 3.23 -0.20 1.91
N VAL A 127 2.31 0.57 2.51
CA VAL A 127 2.36 2.04 2.49
C VAL A 127 3.55 2.56 3.32
N SER A 128 3.83 1.97 4.48
CA SER A 128 5.01 2.33 5.28
C SER A 128 6.33 2.17 4.52
N ALA A 129 6.42 1.16 3.65
CA ALA A 129 7.57 0.93 2.78
C ALA A 129 7.68 2.00 1.69
N LEU A 130 6.56 2.42 1.08
CA LEU A 130 6.52 3.53 0.12
C LEU A 130 6.97 4.85 0.73
N GLU A 131 6.56 5.10 1.97
CA GLU A 131 6.96 6.28 2.72
C GLU A 131 8.40 6.19 3.25
N GLY A 132 8.97 4.99 3.37
CA GLY A 132 10.33 4.83 3.91
C GLY A 132 10.43 5.11 5.43
N CYS A 133 9.38 4.80 6.21
CA CYS A 133 9.42 4.90 7.66
C CYS A 133 9.97 3.59 8.28
N SER A 134 11.24 3.58 8.70
CA SER A 134 11.88 2.37 9.24
C SER A 134 11.17 1.82 10.50
N ALA A 135 10.69 2.71 11.37
CA ALA A 135 9.96 2.34 12.59
C ALA A 135 8.61 1.68 12.25
N CYS A 136 7.86 2.26 11.33
CA CYS A 136 6.56 1.78 10.88
C CYS A 136 6.70 0.41 10.19
N VAL A 137 7.67 0.27 9.28
CA VAL A 137 7.96 -1.00 8.60
C VAL A 137 8.28 -2.11 9.60
N ARG A 138 9.15 -1.85 10.59
CA ARG A 138 9.47 -2.84 11.64
C ARG A 138 8.24 -3.21 12.49
N LEU A 139 7.38 -2.24 12.81
CA LEU A 139 6.18 -2.48 13.59
C LEU A 139 5.20 -3.40 12.86
N HIS A 140 4.85 -3.07 11.61
CA HIS A 140 3.88 -3.83 10.82
C HIS A 140 4.43 -5.21 10.42
N GLU A 141 5.72 -5.31 10.08
CA GLU A 141 6.38 -6.60 9.82
C GLU A 141 6.29 -7.50 11.06
N LYS A 142 6.64 -7.01 12.25
CA LYS A 142 6.58 -7.80 13.49
C LYS A 142 5.19 -8.34 13.76
N LYS A 143 4.15 -7.52 13.56
CA LYS A 143 2.75 -7.95 13.74
C LYS A 143 2.33 -9.00 12.72
N LEU A 144 2.71 -8.85 11.45
CA LEU A 144 2.46 -9.85 10.41
C LEU A 144 3.13 -11.19 10.72
N ARG A 145 4.39 -11.16 11.18
CA ARG A 145 5.12 -12.37 11.62
C ARG A 145 4.42 -13.04 12.81
N ALA A 146 3.99 -12.25 13.80
CA ALA A 146 3.24 -12.76 14.95
C ALA A 146 1.89 -13.37 14.53
N GLY A 147 1.27 -12.84 13.48
CA GLY A 147 0.07 -13.39 12.85
C GLY A 147 0.31 -14.58 11.92
N GLY A 148 1.53 -15.10 11.83
CA GLY A 148 1.86 -16.29 11.04
C GLY A 148 2.23 -16.03 9.58
N ARG A 149 2.29 -14.78 9.12
CA ARG A 149 2.76 -14.46 7.76
C ARG A 149 4.25 -14.76 7.62
N THR A 150 4.62 -15.38 6.50
CA THR A 150 6.00 -15.71 6.13
C THR A 150 6.75 -14.48 5.61
N PRO A 151 8.09 -14.46 5.60
CA PRO A 151 8.84 -13.35 5.02
C PRO A 151 8.62 -13.24 3.51
N ALA A 152 8.28 -14.35 2.85
CA ALA A 152 7.99 -14.39 1.42
C ALA A 152 6.69 -13.63 1.08
N GLU A 153 5.62 -13.88 1.84
CA GLU A 153 4.32 -13.19 1.76
C GLU A 153 4.46 -11.69 2.08
N ILE A 154 5.20 -11.35 3.13
CA ILE A 154 5.51 -9.95 3.49
C ILE A 154 6.27 -9.25 2.35
N ARG A 155 7.29 -9.91 1.77
CA ARG A 155 8.04 -9.38 0.62
C ARG A 155 7.18 -9.30 -0.64
N GLU A 156 6.14 -10.12 -0.76
CA GLU A 156 5.18 -10.04 -1.87
C GLU A 156 4.40 -8.73 -1.84
N ALA A 157 3.90 -8.32 -0.67
CA ALA A 157 3.24 -7.02 -0.49
C ALA A 157 4.17 -5.84 -0.83
N VAL A 158 5.44 -5.91 -0.44
CA VAL A 158 6.43 -4.86 -0.77
C VAL A 158 6.72 -4.82 -2.28
N ARG A 159 6.77 -5.98 -2.97
CA ARG A 159 6.91 -6.03 -4.43
C ARG A 159 5.70 -5.41 -5.14
N LEU A 160 4.50 -5.67 -4.63
CA LEU A 160 3.28 -5.05 -5.14
C LEU A 160 3.31 -3.53 -4.96
N ALA A 161 3.69 -3.05 -3.77
CA ALA A 161 3.84 -1.62 -3.49
C ALA A 161 4.80 -0.94 -4.48
N ALA A 162 5.98 -1.52 -4.68
CA ALA A 162 6.98 -1.02 -5.62
C ALA A 162 6.45 -0.95 -7.07
N ALA A 163 5.77 -2.00 -7.52
CA ALA A 163 5.19 -2.04 -8.87
C ALA A 163 4.08 -1.00 -9.05
N VAL A 164 3.19 -0.87 -8.07
CA VAL A 164 2.12 0.16 -8.06
C VAL A 164 2.73 1.56 -8.11
N ALA A 165 3.78 1.84 -7.33
CA ALA A 165 4.46 3.14 -7.35
C ALA A 165 5.13 3.45 -8.69
N GLY A 166 5.74 2.45 -9.33
CA GLY A 166 6.31 2.58 -10.67
C GLY A 166 5.25 2.92 -11.72
N VAL A 167 4.15 2.17 -11.75
CA VAL A 167 3.03 2.42 -12.68
C VAL A 167 2.38 3.78 -12.41
N ALA A 168 2.15 4.13 -11.15
CA ALA A 168 1.61 5.44 -10.78
C ALA A 168 2.46 6.59 -11.33
N THR A 169 3.79 6.46 -11.23
CA THR A 169 4.74 7.46 -11.74
C THR A 169 4.72 7.52 -13.27
N ALA A 170 4.68 6.38 -13.94
CA ALA A 170 4.63 6.31 -15.40
C ALA A 170 3.34 6.92 -15.98
N LEU A 171 2.19 6.64 -15.35
CA LEU A 171 0.91 7.23 -15.75
C LEU A 171 0.88 8.74 -15.53
N GLU A 172 1.47 9.23 -14.43
CA GLU A 172 1.59 10.66 -14.17
C GLU A 172 2.44 11.36 -15.23
N ALA A 173 3.59 10.78 -15.57
CA ALA A 173 4.50 11.29 -16.60
C ALA A 173 3.89 11.27 -18.00
N ALA A 174 2.91 10.40 -18.25
CA ALA A 174 2.18 10.32 -19.51
C ALA A 174 1.11 11.40 -19.67
N ARG A 175 0.67 12.04 -18.56
CA ARG A 175 -0.36 13.08 -18.66
C ARG A 175 0.19 14.30 -19.38
N PRO A 176 -0.54 14.87 -20.35
CA PRO A 176 -0.15 16.14 -20.94
C PRO A 176 -0.07 17.21 -19.85
N ALA A 177 0.96 18.06 -19.90
CA ALA A 177 1.06 19.22 -19.03
C ALA A 177 -0.16 20.12 -19.32
N SER A 178 -0.98 20.33 -18.29
CA SER A 178 -2.12 21.26 -18.30
C SER A 178 -1.65 22.69 -18.16
#